data_AF-A0A943BDA5-F1
#
_entry.id   AF-A0A943BDA5-F1
#
_cell.length_a   1.000
_cell.length_b   1.000
_cell.length_c   1.000
_cell.angle_alpha   90.00
_cell.angle_beta   90.00
_cell.angle_gamma   90.00
#
_symmetry.space_group_name_H-M   'P 1'
#
loop_
_entity.id
_entity.type
_entity.pdbx_description
1 polymer ?
#
loop_
_entity_poly.entity_id
_entity_poly.type
_entity_poly.pdbx_seq_one_letter_code
_entity_poly.pdbx_strand_id
1 'polypeptide(L)'
;MTLKEEFIDMLSLINPNITEDSYEEDYVIEEDCFMEVCKKTGKETTYSNECSECEYCLDDCNCEYKLFKKVDIYLWSGSEDSRGYIFKKDSDTLNVSNIHYINNRKQLVKEMSILKKEFDSFRDEYAAYAKRIQEYKKYIAEFVDEVTSEFSVFENVDKDIIPVIFSEDYRRDHDWKKETFTGGDFRARGSQSVIHIYNSWSSNVEKIKQSIRHEILHYLLWCIAPLANLCADDSGIFHYFCDIYDAGAYKKMDKDNTEVFEMMSEYDKEEVDKCLKQFLKNSSQESN
;
A
#
# COMPACT_ATOMS: atom_id res chain seq x y z
N MET A 1 -38.43 -14.67 14.70
CA MET A 1 -37.24 -13.82 14.56
C MET A 1 -36.70 -13.50 15.93
N THR A 2 -35.60 -14.15 16.29
CA THR A 2 -34.80 -13.85 17.47
C THR A 2 -33.94 -12.61 17.22
N LEU A 3 -33.36 -11.99 18.26
CA LEU A 3 -32.44 -10.87 18.06
C LEU A 3 -31.18 -11.30 17.29
N LYS A 4 -30.74 -12.56 17.42
CA LYS A 4 -29.62 -13.14 16.68
C LYS A 4 -29.95 -13.22 15.18
N GLU A 5 -31.11 -13.78 14.84
CA GLU A 5 -31.59 -13.83 13.44
C GLU A 5 -31.75 -12.43 12.85
N GLU A 6 -32.40 -11.50 13.58
CA GLU A 6 -32.54 -10.10 13.13
C GLU A 6 -31.17 -9.42 12.93
N PHE A 7 -30.16 -9.75 13.75
CA PHE A 7 -28.81 -9.22 13.61
C PHE A 7 -28.13 -9.70 12.33
N ILE A 8 -28.14 -11.01 12.06
CA ILE A 8 -27.54 -11.59 10.84
C ILE A 8 -28.22 -11.03 9.59
N ASP A 9 -29.55 -10.98 9.60
CA ASP A 9 -30.33 -10.42 8.48
C ASP A 9 -29.94 -8.95 8.23
N MET A 10 -29.89 -8.12 9.28
CA MET A 10 -29.50 -6.71 9.13
C MET A 10 -28.05 -6.54 8.71
N LEU A 11 -27.15 -7.40 9.19
CA LEU A 11 -25.74 -7.39 8.85
C LEU A 11 -25.53 -7.68 7.36
N SER A 12 -26.21 -8.69 6.82
CA SER A 12 -26.19 -9.03 5.40
C SER A 12 -26.73 -7.91 4.49
N LEU A 13 -27.65 -7.08 5.01
CA LEU A 13 -28.19 -5.93 4.27
C LEU A 13 -27.23 -4.75 4.22
N ILE A 14 -26.45 -4.52 5.28
CA ILE A 14 -25.50 -3.40 5.34
C ILE A 14 -24.15 -3.74 4.74
N ASN A 15 -23.76 -5.02 4.74
CA ASN A 15 -22.59 -5.53 4.04
C ASN A 15 -22.86 -6.95 3.50
N PRO A 16 -23.23 -7.09 2.22
CA PRO A 16 -23.58 -8.38 1.62
C PRO A 16 -22.37 -9.28 1.33
N ASN A 17 -21.15 -8.74 1.46
CA ASN A 17 -19.91 -9.47 1.19
C ASN A 17 -19.37 -10.19 2.43
N ILE A 18 -20.05 -10.12 3.58
CA ILE A 18 -19.63 -10.89 4.76
C ILE A 18 -20.01 -12.34 4.53
N THR A 19 -19.03 -13.21 4.34
CA THR A 19 -19.24 -14.65 4.18
C THR A 19 -18.93 -15.41 5.47
N GLU A 20 -19.59 -16.56 5.64
CA GLU A 20 -19.09 -17.61 6.52
C GLU A 20 -17.88 -18.25 5.82
N ASP A 21 -16.76 -18.40 6.54
CA ASP A 21 -15.62 -19.26 6.19
C ASP A 21 -14.57 -18.76 5.16
N SER A 22 -14.36 -17.45 4.98
CA SER A 22 -13.21 -16.97 4.18
C SER A 22 -12.30 -15.98 4.92
N TYR A 23 -11.15 -16.47 5.40
CA TYR A 23 -10.09 -15.65 6.01
C TYR A 23 -9.35 -14.75 5.00
N GLU A 24 -9.78 -14.72 3.73
CA GLU A 24 -9.26 -13.84 2.68
C GLU A 24 -10.12 -12.57 2.50
N GLU A 25 -11.23 -12.45 3.24
CA GLU A 25 -12.14 -11.30 3.18
C GLU A 25 -11.97 -10.35 4.38
N ASP A 26 -12.33 -9.08 4.19
CA ASP A 26 -12.21 -8.02 5.21
C ASP A 26 -13.04 -8.30 6.47
N TYR A 27 -14.07 -9.16 6.39
CA TYR A 27 -14.97 -9.50 7.49
C TYR A 27 -15.47 -10.94 7.44
N VAL A 28 -15.45 -11.64 8.58
CA VAL A 28 -15.95 -13.02 8.73
C VAL A 28 -16.89 -13.10 9.93
N ILE A 29 -17.96 -13.88 9.82
CA ILE A 29 -18.85 -14.19 10.94
C ILE A 29 -18.66 -15.64 11.36
N GLU A 30 -18.52 -15.86 12.67
CA GLU A 30 -18.59 -17.18 13.30
C GLU A 30 -19.75 -17.20 14.31
N GLU A 31 -20.59 -18.23 14.24
CA GLU A 31 -21.69 -18.42 15.18
C GLU A 31 -21.31 -19.28 16.39
N ASP A 32 -21.88 -18.96 17.56
CA ASP A 32 -21.82 -19.77 18.78
C ASP A 32 -20.40 -20.21 19.23
N CYS A 33 -19.39 -19.38 18.94
CA CYS A 33 -17.99 -19.66 19.24
C CYS A 33 -17.53 -19.07 20.59
N PHE A 34 -16.26 -19.33 20.92
CA PHE A 34 -15.60 -18.75 22.09
C PHE A 34 -14.67 -17.65 21.64
N MET A 35 -14.81 -16.49 22.27
CA MET A 35 -13.92 -15.35 22.11
C MET A 35 -12.98 -15.28 23.30
N GLU A 36 -11.69 -15.13 23.03
CA GLU A 36 -10.70 -14.81 24.05
C GLU A 36 -10.49 -13.31 24.10
N VAL A 37 -10.53 -12.73 25.30
CA VAL A 37 -10.37 -11.29 25.49
C VAL A 37 -9.51 -11.01 26.72
N CYS A 38 -8.65 -10.01 26.66
CA CYS A 38 -7.88 -9.55 27.82
C CYS A 38 -8.77 -8.67 28.72
N LYS A 39 -9.00 -9.07 29.97
CA LYS A 39 -9.80 -8.31 30.96
C LYS A 39 -9.19 -6.94 31.30
N LYS A 40 -7.88 -6.76 31.14
CA LYS A 40 -7.16 -5.52 31.48
C LYS A 40 -7.27 -4.49 30.35
N THR A 41 -7.04 -4.90 29.11
CA THR A 41 -7.03 -4.00 27.95
C THR A 41 -8.37 -3.93 27.23
N GLY A 42 -9.21 -4.96 27.37
CA GLY A 42 -10.45 -5.12 26.63
C GLY A 42 -10.28 -5.71 25.22
N LYS A 43 -9.02 -5.83 24.74
CA LYS A 43 -8.69 -6.31 23.40
C LYS A 43 -8.92 -7.80 23.24
N GLU A 44 -9.46 -8.16 22.08
CA GLU A 44 -9.65 -9.53 21.63
C GLU A 44 -8.31 -10.22 21.36
N THR A 45 -8.21 -11.52 21.67
CA THR A 45 -6.97 -12.30 21.52
C THR A 45 -7.17 -13.71 20.97
N THR A 46 -8.34 -14.03 20.39
CA THR A 46 -8.77 -15.40 20.04
C THR A 46 -7.84 -16.07 19.05
N TYR A 47 -7.31 -15.30 18.09
CA TYR A 47 -6.38 -15.78 17.06
C TYR A 47 -5.01 -15.10 17.11
N SER A 48 -4.79 -14.28 18.14
CA SER A 48 -3.54 -13.56 18.33
C SER A 48 -2.63 -14.32 19.29
N ASN A 49 -1.35 -14.46 18.96
CA ASN A 49 -0.33 -14.83 19.95
C ASN A 49 0.03 -13.67 20.89
N GLU A 50 -0.68 -12.53 20.84
CA GLU A 50 -0.37 -11.24 21.50
C GLU A 50 -0.39 -11.28 23.04
N CYS A 51 -0.64 -12.43 23.67
CA CYS A 51 -0.24 -12.55 25.07
C CYS A 51 1.26 -12.28 25.24
N SER A 52 2.10 -12.50 24.21
CA SER A 52 3.54 -12.21 24.25
C SER A 52 3.90 -10.73 24.53
N GLU A 53 2.99 -9.78 24.32
CA GLU A 53 3.23 -8.35 24.65
C GLU A 53 2.56 -7.89 25.95
N CYS A 54 1.83 -8.79 26.62
CA CYS A 54 1.35 -8.52 27.97
C CYS A 54 2.55 -8.54 28.93
N GLU A 55 2.76 -7.46 29.69
CA GLU A 55 3.87 -7.34 30.66
C GLU A 55 3.92 -8.51 31.68
N TYR A 56 2.85 -9.31 31.76
CA TYR A 56 2.66 -10.44 32.68
C TYR A 56 2.65 -11.82 32.00
N CYS A 57 2.85 -11.94 30.69
CA CYS A 57 2.89 -13.23 30.01
C CYS A 57 4.35 -13.69 29.88
N LEU A 58 4.73 -14.65 30.72
CA LEU A 58 5.94 -15.47 30.52
C LEU A 58 5.58 -16.62 29.56
N ASP A 59 6.55 -17.10 28.81
CA ASP A 59 6.50 -18.00 27.63
C ASP A 59 5.55 -19.23 27.66
N ASP A 60 4.87 -19.52 28.78
CA ASP A 60 3.83 -20.52 28.94
C ASP A 60 2.48 -19.87 29.30
N CYS A 61 1.59 -19.73 28.31
CA CYS A 61 0.31 -19.01 28.33
C CYS A 61 -0.64 -19.38 29.50
N ASN A 62 -0.48 -18.71 30.65
CA ASN A 62 -1.39 -18.82 31.80
C ASN A 62 -1.73 -17.44 32.39
N CYS A 63 -2.06 -16.48 31.51
CA CYS A 63 -2.40 -15.11 31.91
C CYS A 63 -3.72 -15.08 32.70
N GLU A 64 -3.68 -14.58 33.95
CA GLU A 64 -4.87 -14.45 34.82
C GLU A 64 -5.92 -13.48 34.26
N TYR A 65 -5.50 -12.56 33.39
CA TYR A 65 -6.37 -11.59 32.73
C TYR A 65 -7.07 -12.16 31.50
N LYS A 66 -6.79 -13.40 31.11
CA LYS A 66 -7.47 -14.05 29.99
C LYS A 66 -8.93 -14.35 30.38
N LEU A 67 -9.85 -13.86 29.56
CA LEU A 67 -11.28 -14.18 29.65
C LEU A 67 -11.66 -15.02 28.43
N PHE A 68 -12.20 -16.20 28.69
CA PHE A 68 -12.90 -16.98 27.68
C PHE A 68 -14.39 -16.71 27.83
N LYS A 69 -15.01 -16.12 26.80
CA LYS A 69 -16.45 -15.86 26.81
C LYS A 69 -17.08 -16.52 25.59
N LYS A 70 -18.13 -17.31 25.82
CA LYS A 70 -18.99 -17.78 24.73
C LYS A 70 -19.79 -16.60 24.20
N VAL A 71 -19.71 -16.37 22.90
CA VAL A 71 -20.46 -15.34 22.18
C VAL A 71 -21.44 -16.03 21.22
N ASP A 72 -22.57 -15.39 20.98
CA ASP A 72 -23.58 -15.94 20.06
C ASP A 72 -23.17 -15.65 18.59
N ILE A 73 -22.50 -14.52 18.35
CA ILE A 73 -21.90 -14.11 17.08
C ILE A 73 -20.53 -13.50 17.34
N TYR A 74 -19.52 -13.94 16.60
CA TYR A 74 -18.22 -13.29 16.50
C TYR A 74 -18.09 -12.70 15.10
N LEU A 75 -17.89 -11.38 15.03
CA LEU A 75 -17.61 -10.65 13.81
C LEU A 75 -16.13 -10.31 13.81
N TRP A 76 -15.36 -11.05 13.03
CA TRP A 76 -13.97 -10.74 12.75
C TRP A 76 -13.91 -9.65 11.68
N SER A 77 -13.01 -8.69 11.87
CA SER A 77 -12.58 -7.78 10.82
C SER A 77 -11.09 -7.98 10.61
N GLY A 78 -10.59 -7.95 9.37
CA GLY A 78 -9.16 -8.12 9.07
C GLY A 78 -8.23 -7.11 9.76
N SER A 79 -8.77 -6.03 10.31
CA SER A 79 -8.14 -5.13 11.28
C SER A 79 -8.44 -5.56 12.72
N GLU A 80 -7.48 -5.50 13.65
CA GLU A 80 -7.44 -5.93 15.07
C GLU A 80 -8.68 -5.69 16.00
N ASP A 81 -9.83 -5.25 15.50
CA ASP A 81 -11.06 -4.90 16.22
C ASP A 81 -12.21 -5.89 16.00
N SER A 82 -11.97 -7.18 16.26
CA SER A 82 -13.02 -8.22 16.26
C SER A 82 -14.08 -7.95 17.35
N ARG A 83 -15.35 -8.29 17.09
CA ARG A 83 -16.48 -8.05 18.02
C ARG A 83 -17.24 -9.32 18.35
N GLY A 84 -17.45 -9.58 19.63
CA GLY A 84 -18.31 -10.63 20.14
C GLY A 84 -19.67 -10.08 20.57
N TYR A 85 -20.75 -10.70 20.13
CA TYR A 85 -22.13 -10.31 20.44
C TYR A 85 -22.84 -11.38 21.27
N ILE A 86 -23.59 -10.93 22.29
CA ILE A 86 -24.41 -11.78 23.16
C ILE A 86 -25.86 -11.24 23.19
N PHE A 87 -26.84 -12.06 22.80
CA PHE A 87 -28.25 -11.69 22.62
C PHE A 87 -29.15 -12.02 23.82
N LYS A 88 -28.59 -12.04 25.03
CA LYS A 88 -29.31 -12.42 26.26
C LYS A 88 -28.94 -11.52 27.43
N LYS A 89 -29.91 -11.38 28.33
CA LYS A 89 -29.77 -10.68 29.60
C LYS A 89 -28.93 -11.54 30.55
N ASP A 90 -27.62 -11.50 30.35
CA ASP A 90 -26.67 -12.09 31.27
C ASP A 90 -26.62 -11.25 32.55
N SER A 91 -26.62 -11.88 33.73
CA SER A 91 -26.45 -11.16 35.00
C SER A 91 -25.04 -10.60 35.14
N ASP A 92 -24.11 -11.18 34.39
CA ASP A 92 -22.69 -10.86 34.39
C ASP A 92 -22.33 -10.10 33.12
N THR A 93 -22.96 -8.93 32.92
CA THR A 93 -22.53 -7.99 31.86
C THR A 93 -21.11 -7.55 32.14
N LEU A 94 -20.18 -8.06 31.35
CA LEU A 94 -18.78 -7.68 31.41
C LEU A 94 -18.58 -6.38 30.64
N ASN A 95 -17.92 -5.40 31.24
CA ASN A 95 -17.57 -4.15 30.58
C ASN A 95 -16.23 -4.31 29.86
N VAL A 96 -16.27 -4.96 28.70
CA VAL A 96 -15.10 -5.31 27.89
C VAL A 96 -15.37 -4.75 26.48
N SER A 97 -14.43 -3.97 25.94
CA SER A 97 -14.66 -3.17 24.72
C SER A 97 -15.14 -3.98 23.53
N ASN A 98 -14.64 -5.19 23.37
CA ASN A 98 -14.92 -6.05 22.23
C ASN A 98 -16.12 -7.00 22.46
N ILE A 99 -16.76 -7.00 23.63
CA ILE A 99 -17.96 -7.81 23.93
C ILE A 99 -19.19 -6.91 24.06
N HIS A 100 -20.18 -7.14 23.19
CA HIS A 100 -21.35 -6.31 23.02
C HIS A 100 -22.63 -7.08 23.38
N TYR A 101 -23.37 -6.58 24.37
CA TYR A 101 -24.64 -7.17 24.81
C TYR A 101 -25.83 -6.50 24.11
N ILE A 102 -26.60 -7.28 23.34
CA ILE A 102 -27.80 -6.82 22.63
C ILE A 102 -29.03 -7.49 23.25
N ASN A 103 -29.66 -6.81 24.21
CA ASN A 103 -30.78 -7.34 24.96
C ASN A 103 -32.15 -6.97 24.39
N ASN A 104 -32.19 -6.03 23.44
CA ASN A 104 -33.42 -5.54 22.83
C ASN A 104 -33.16 -4.91 21.46
N ARG A 105 -34.24 -4.73 20.69
CA ARG A 105 -34.19 -4.16 19.34
C ARG A 105 -33.63 -2.73 19.29
N LYS A 106 -33.79 -1.93 20.35
CA LYS A 106 -33.21 -0.58 20.39
C LYS A 106 -31.68 -0.63 20.43
N GLN A 107 -31.10 -1.59 21.16
CA GLN A 107 -29.66 -1.83 21.15
C GLN A 107 -29.21 -2.39 19.80
N LEU A 108 -29.96 -3.33 19.23
CA LEU A 108 -29.68 -3.88 17.90
C LEU A 108 -29.59 -2.79 16.83
N VAL A 109 -30.61 -1.94 16.71
CA VAL A 109 -30.64 -0.85 15.72
C VAL A 109 -29.50 0.14 15.94
N LYS A 110 -29.14 0.42 17.20
CA LYS A 110 -28.01 1.29 17.52
C LYS A 110 -26.69 0.69 17.02
N GLU A 111 -26.47 -0.60 17.29
CA GLU A 111 -25.27 -1.32 16.86
C GLU A 111 -25.17 -1.40 15.34
N MET A 112 -26.27 -1.73 14.67
CA MET A 112 -26.33 -1.75 13.20
C MET A 112 -26.01 -0.39 12.58
N SER A 113 -26.41 0.71 13.24
CA SER A 113 -26.02 2.05 12.78
C SER A 113 -24.53 2.36 12.98
N ILE A 114 -23.85 1.73 13.94
CA ILE A 114 -22.41 1.88 14.16
C ILE A 114 -21.67 1.08 13.08
N LEU A 115 -21.98 -0.22 12.95
CA LEU A 115 -21.40 -1.11 11.94
C LEU A 115 -21.59 -0.55 10.53
N LYS A 116 -22.79 -0.04 10.20
CA LYS A 116 -23.04 0.56 8.90
C LYS A 116 -22.10 1.73 8.60
N LYS A 117 -21.85 2.60 9.58
CA LYS A 117 -20.96 3.75 9.39
C LYS A 117 -19.52 3.30 9.15
N GLU A 118 -19.08 2.26 9.85
CA GLU A 118 -17.73 1.70 9.69
C GLU A 118 -17.56 1.06 8.32
N PHE A 119 -18.51 0.22 7.89
CA PHE A 119 -18.49 -0.37 6.55
C PHE A 119 -18.56 0.68 5.45
N ASP A 120 -19.40 1.70 5.62
CA ASP A 120 -19.50 2.81 4.66
C ASP A 120 -18.18 3.60 4.61
N SER A 121 -17.54 3.88 5.77
CA SER A 121 -16.25 4.58 5.83
C SER A 121 -15.15 3.81 5.10
N PHE A 122 -15.03 2.51 5.36
CA PHE A 122 -14.06 1.64 4.69
C PHE A 122 -14.28 1.63 3.18
N ARG A 123 -15.53 1.47 2.73
CA ARG A 123 -15.87 1.51 1.29
C ARG A 123 -15.51 2.87 0.66
N ASP A 124 -15.78 3.96 1.37
CA ASP A 124 -15.48 5.31 0.89
C ASP A 124 -13.97 5.55 0.78
N GLU A 125 -13.17 5.00 1.70
CA GLU A 125 -11.71 5.01 1.65
C GLU A 125 -11.16 4.24 0.45
N TYR A 126 -11.67 3.03 0.18
CA TYR A 126 -11.32 2.27 -1.02
C TYR A 126 -11.71 3.00 -2.31
N ALA A 127 -12.89 3.61 -2.35
CA ALA A 127 -13.32 4.41 -3.51
C ALA A 127 -12.40 5.62 -3.72
N ALA A 128 -11.99 6.29 -2.63
CA ALA A 128 -11.03 7.39 -2.68
C ALA A 128 -9.63 6.92 -3.13
N TYR A 129 -9.18 5.73 -2.68
CA TYR A 129 -7.95 5.12 -3.15
C TYR A 129 -8.01 4.78 -4.65
N ALA A 130 -9.06 4.11 -5.11
CA ALA A 130 -9.24 3.79 -6.53
C ALA A 130 -9.23 5.06 -7.40
N LYS A 131 -9.86 6.15 -6.92
CA LYS A 131 -9.81 7.46 -7.60
C LYS A 131 -8.39 8.01 -7.66
N ARG A 132 -7.64 7.98 -6.55
CA ARG A 132 -6.22 8.40 -6.52
C ARG A 132 -5.36 7.61 -7.50
N ILE A 133 -5.57 6.30 -7.62
CA ILE A 133 -4.85 5.49 -8.61
C ILE A 133 -5.13 5.96 -10.05
N GLN A 134 -6.36 6.34 -10.36
CA GLN A 134 -6.67 6.91 -11.68
C GLN A 134 -6.00 8.27 -11.89
N GLU A 135 -5.96 9.11 -10.86
CA GLU A 135 -5.24 10.39 -10.89
C GLU A 135 -3.73 10.19 -11.11
N TYR A 136 -3.12 9.19 -10.45
CA TYR A 136 -1.71 8.85 -10.68
C TYR A 136 -1.45 8.30 -12.08
N LYS A 137 -2.34 7.47 -12.64
CA LYS A 137 -2.21 7.01 -14.03
C LYS A 137 -2.28 8.16 -15.03
N LYS A 138 -3.17 9.12 -14.80
CA LYS A 138 -3.24 10.36 -15.61
C LYS A 138 -1.95 11.17 -15.48
N TYR A 139 -1.46 11.32 -14.25
CA TYR A 139 -0.21 12.03 -13.98
C TYR A 139 1.00 11.38 -14.65
N ILE A 140 1.09 10.03 -14.65
CA ILE A 140 2.14 9.29 -15.37
C ILE A 140 2.11 9.63 -16.86
N ALA A 141 0.92 9.60 -17.49
CA ALA A 141 0.79 9.93 -18.90
C ALA A 141 1.22 11.37 -19.19
N GLU A 142 0.78 12.33 -18.38
CA GLU A 142 1.18 13.75 -18.50
C GLU A 142 2.69 13.93 -18.34
N PHE A 143 3.31 13.25 -17.38
CA PHE A 143 4.75 13.32 -17.14
C PHE A 143 5.57 12.68 -18.27
N VAL A 144 5.16 11.51 -18.77
CA VAL A 144 5.82 10.88 -19.93
C VAL A 144 5.72 11.78 -21.17
N ASP A 145 4.56 12.41 -21.39
CA ASP A 145 4.39 13.37 -22.48
C ASP A 145 5.28 14.61 -22.32
N GLU A 146 5.39 15.16 -21.10
CA GLU A 146 6.30 16.25 -20.79
C GLU A 146 7.75 15.89 -21.15
N VAL A 147 8.29 14.81 -20.58
CA VAL A 147 9.69 14.40 -20.78
C VAL A 147 9.99 14.13 -22.26
N THR A 148 9.12 13.39 -22.95
CA THR A 148 9.32 13.04 -24.36
C THR A 148 9.14 14.22 -25.31
N SER A 149 8.39 15.26 -24.92
CA SER A 149 8.26 16.49 -25.71
C SER A 149 9.49 17.39 -25.60
N GLU A 150 10.16 17.38 -24.44
CA GLU A 150 11.37 18.17 -24.19
C GLU A 150 12.64 17.45 -24.66
N PHE A 151 12.66 16.12 -24.61
CA PHE A 151 13.79 15.27 -24.98
C PHE A 151 13.38 14.27 -26.05
N SER A 152 13.64 14.63 -27.30
CA SER A 152 13.28 13.82 -28.45
C SER A 152 14.09 12.53 -28.57
N VAL A 153 15.12 12.34 -27.75
CA VAL A 153 15.81 11.05 -27.55
C VAL A 153 14.84 9.91 -27.14
N PHE A 154 13.72 10.26 -26.48
CA PHE A 154 12.71 9.31 -26.02
C PHE A 154 11.52 9.15 -26.99
N GLU A 155 11.58 9.71 -28.20
CA GLU A 155 10.44 9.75 -29.15
C GLU A 155 9.86 8.37 -29.53
N ASN A 156 10.68 7.31 -29.43
CA ASN A 156 10.30 5.94 -29.79
C ASN A 156 9.80 5.11 -28.61
N VAL A 157 9.68 5.67 -27.40
CA VAL A 157 9.11 4.96 -26.26
C VAL A 157 7.60 4.81 -26.46
N ASP A 158 7.10 3.59 -26.29
CA ASP A 158 5.66 3.31 -26.33
C ASP A 158 4.98 3.84 -25.07
N LYS A 159 4.21 4.92 -25.23
CA LYS A 159 3.50 5.61 -24.15
C LYS A 159 2.23 4.89 -23.71
N ASP A 160 1.69 4.01 -24.55
CA ASP A 160 0.44 3.31 -24.27
C ASP A 160 0.65 2.15 -23.28
N ILE A 161 1.90 1.71 -23.08
CA ILE A 161 2.25 0.49 -22.33
C ILE A 161 3.34 0.79 -21.27
N ILE A 162 3.09 1.75 -20.38
CA ILE A 162 3.95 2.00 -19.22
C ILE A 162 3.57 1.02 -18.07
N PRO A 163 4.44 0.07 -17.67
CA PRO A 163 4.06 -1.07 -16.84
C PRO A 163 4.11 -0.75 -15.33
N VAL A 164 3.23 0.13 -14.85
CA VAL A 164 3.16 0.56 -13.44
C VAL A 164 2.16 -0.26 -12.62
N ILE A 165 2.61 -0.77 -11.48
CA ILE A 165 1.81 -1.45 -10.46
C ILE A 165 1.87 -0.64 -9.17
N PHE A 166 0.70 -0.30 -8.63
CA PHE A 166 0.58 0.33 -7.32
C PHE A 166 0.39 -0.74 -6.26
N SER A 167 1.25 -0.72 -5.24
CA SER A 167 1.21 -1.66 -4.11
C SER A 167 0.80 -0.92 -2.84
N GLU A 168 -0.03 -1.57 -2.04
CA GLU A 168 -0.59 -0.97 -0.83
C GLU A 168 0.45 -0.87 0.27
N ASP A 169 1.18 -1.96 0.47
CA ASP A 169 2.27 -2.06 1.43
C ASP A 169 3.61 -1.54 0.87
N TYR A 170 4.53 -1.22 1.78
CA TYR A 170 5.95 -1.11 1.46
C TYR A 170 6.51 -2.46 1.01
N ARG A 171 7.56 -2.44 0.18
CA ARG A 171 8.37 -3.63 -0.07
C ARG A 171 8.94 -4.13 1.25
N ARG A 172 8.45 -5.27 1.75
CA ARG A 172 9.05 -5.99 2.89
C ARG A 172 10.32 -6.68 2.43
N ASP A 173 11.38 -5.91 2.18
CA ASP A 173 12.70 -6.50 2.11
C ASP A 173 13.05 -6.98 3.52
N HIS A 174 13.14 -8.30 3.70
CA HIS A 174 13.55 -8.96 4.94
C HIS A 174 15.02 -8.65 5.28
N ASP A 175 15.35 -7.40 5.54
CA ASP A 175 16.62 -6.97 6.08
C ASP A 175 16.36 -6.03 7.27
N TRP A 176 16.08 -6.63 8.43
CA TRP A 176 15.86 -5.96 9.73
C TRP A 176 17.02 -5.04 10.18
N LYS A 177 18.05 -4.86 9.36
CA LYS A 177 19.22 -4.02 9.62
C LYS A 177 19.29 -2.75 8.78
N LYS A 178 18.42 -2.57 7.79
CA LYS A 178 18.43 -1.38 6.92
C LYS A 178 17.03 -0.81 6.77
N GLU A 179 16.75 0.28 7.48
CA GLU A 179 15.55 1.10 7.29
C GLU A 179 15.60 1.90 5.99
N THR A 180 15.76 1.23 4.84
CA THR A 180 15.59 1.88 3.53
C THR A 180 14.21 1.52 3.00
N PHE A 181 13.19 2.28 3.41
CA PHE A 181 11.86 2.20 2.82
C PHE A 181 11.93 2.77 1.40
N THR A 182 11.85 1.93 0.37
CA THR A 182 11.78 2.39 -1.01
C THR A 182 10.35 2.82 -1.35
N GLY A 183 10.19 4.02 -1.91
CA GLY A 183 8.88 4.55 -2.35
C GLY A 183 8.41 3.96 -3.68
N GLY A 184 9.34 3.41 -4.46
CA GLY A 184 9.11 2.69 -5.70
C GLY A 184 10.29 1.77 -6.02
N ASP A 185 10.15 0.98 -7.08
CA ASP A 185 11.21 0.11 -7.59
C ASP A 185 10.96 -0.24 -9.05
N PHE A 186 11.89 0.14 -9.92
CA PHE A 186 11.95 -0.31 -11.30
C PHE A 186 12.77 -1.61 -11.43
N ARG A 187 12.13 -2.66 -11.97
CA ARG A 187 12.81 -3.93 -12.26
C ARG A 187 12.69 -4.31 -13.72
N ALA A 188 13.83 -4.59 -14.34
CA ALA A 188 13.92 -5.23 -15.65
C ALA A 188 14.48 -6.65 -15.52
N ARG A 189 13.78 -7.65 -16.10
CA ARG A 189 14.26 -9.04 -16.22
C ARG A 189 14.11 -9.50 -17.66
N GLY A 190 15.22 -9.53 -18.40
CA GLY A 190 15.19 -9.82 -19.84
C GLY A 190 14.44 -8.72 -20.60
N SER A 191 13.40 -9.09 -21.34
CA SER A 191 12.58 -8.15 -22.13
C SER A 191 11.36 -7.60 -21.37
N GLN A 192 11.19 -7.92 -20.09
CA GLN A 192 10.07 -7.47 -19.28
C GLN A 192 10.55 -6.46 -18.25
N SER A 193 9.81 -5.36 -18.12
CA SER A 193 10.03 -4.33 -17.12
C SER A 193 8.75 -4.07 -16.33
N VAL A 194 8.86 -3.84 -15.03
CA VAL A 194 7.75 -3.46 -14.16
C VAL A 194 8.20 -2.35 -13.23
N ILE A 195 7.38 -1.33 -13.08
CA ILE A 195 7.54 -0.25 -12.10
C ILE A 195 6.60 -0.52 -10.94
N HIS A 196 7.14 -0.67 -9.74
CA HIS A 196 6.35 -0.69 -8.52
C HIS A 196 6.33 0.70 -7.88
N ILE A 197 5.16 1.16 -7.46
CA ILE A 197 4.99 2.32 -6.58
C ILE A 197 4.39 1.81 -5.26
N TYR A 198 5.16 1.91 -4.19
CA TYR A 198 4.82 1.36 -2.87
C TYR A 198 4.13 2.39 -1.99
N ASN A 199 3.46 1.92 -0.92
CA ASN A 199 2.70 2.77 0.01
C ASN A 199 1.73 3.72 -0.71
N SER A 200 1.04 3.20 -1.72
CA SER A 200 0.14 3.99 -2.58
C SER A 200 -1.10 4.49 -1.84
N TRP A 201 -1.39 3.97 -0.64
CA TRP A 201 -2.42 4.46 0.28
C TRP A 201 -2.04 5.76 0.99
N SER A 202 -0.75 6.13 0.97
CA SER A 202 -0.24 7.33 1.62
C SER A 202 -1.06 8.58 1.31
N SER A 203 -1.29 9.40 2.34
CA SER A 203 -1.87 10.72 2.18
C SER A 203 -0.89 11.76 1.63
N ASN A 204 0.41 11.43 1.53
CA ASN A 204 1.42 12.33 0.98
C ASN A 204 1.51 12.17 -0.55
N VAL A 205 0.56 12.79 -1.24
CA VAL A 205 0.43 12.77 -2.70
C VAL A 205 1.71 13.23 -3.41
N GLU A 206 2.37 14.29 -2.94
CA GLU A 206 3.56 14.82 -3.60
C GLU A 206 4.77 13.89 -3.48
N LYS A 207 4.92 13.19 -2.35
CA LYS A 207 5.94 12.14 -2.22
C LYS A 207 5.69 10.99 -3.21
N ILE A 208 4.44 10.58 -3.39
CA ILE A 208 4.09 9.55 -4.37
C ILE A 208 4.36 10.02 -5.80
N LYS A 209 4.00 11.26 -6.15
CA LYS A 209 4.33 11.82 -7.46
C LYS A 209 5.83 11.91 -7.70
N GLN A 210 6.63 12.27 -6.68
CA GLN A 210 8.08 12.26 -6.79
C GLN A 210 8.61 10.85 -7.06
N SER A 211 8.14 9.82 -6.32
CA SER A 211 8.50 8.43 -6.59
C SER A 211 8.06 7.97 -7.98
N ILE A 212 6.89 8.40 -8.46
CA ILE A 212 6.45 8.15 -9.84
C ILE A 212 7.45 8.73 -10.83
N ARG A 213 7.82 10.01 -10.69
CA ARG A 213 8.80 10.65 -11.58
C ARG A 213 10.13 9.88 -11.58
N HIS A 214 10.62 9.51 -10.40
CA HIS A 214 11.86 8.76 -10.22
C HIS A 214 11.87 7.46 -11.03
N GLU A 215 10.87 6.60 -10.81
CA GLU A 215 10.83 5.28 -11.47
C GLU A 215 10.50 5.38 -12.97
N ILE A 216 9.73 6.39 -13.39
CA ILE A 216 9.46 6.63 -14.81
C ILE A 216 10.74 7.05 -15.55
N LEU A 217 11.58 7.90 -14.95
CA LEU A 217 12.86 8.29 -15.55
C LEU A 217 13.79 7.09 -15.72
N HIS A 218 13.83 6.16 -14.75
CA HIS A 218 14.54 4.89 -14.89
C HIS A 218 14.05 4.09 -16.10
N TYR A 219 12.72 3.94 -16.23
CA TYR A 219 12.11 3.23 -17.34
C TYR A 219 12.43 3.89 -18.70
N LEU A 220 12.30 5.21 -18.81
CA LEU A 220 12.58 5.94 -20.06
C LEU A 220 14.04 5.76 -20.50
N LEU A 221 14.99 5.87 -19.58
CA LEU A 221 16.41 5.64 -19.86
C LEU A 221 16.67 4.17 -20.24
N TRP A 222 16.02 3.22 -19.56
CA TRP A 222 16.14 1.79 -19.85
C TRP A 222 15.61 1.41 -21.24
N CYS A 223 14.54 2.05 -21.72
CA CYS A 223 13.99 1.80 -23.06
C CYS A 223 14.97 2.14 -24.20
N ILE A 224 16.01 2.93 -23.92
CA ILE A 224 16.99 3.36 -24.92
C ILE A 224 18.30 2.60 -24.68
N ALA A 225 18.59 1.61 -25.53
CA ALA A 225 19.62 0.59 -25.27
C ALA A 225 21.01 1.12 -24.81
N PRO A 226 21.60 2.17 -25.40
CA PRO A 226 22.86 2.73 -24.89
C PRO A 226 22.73 3.45 -23.53
N LEU A 227 21.53 3.95 -23.20
CA LEU A 227 21.24 4.63 -21.94
C LEU A 227 20.80 3.67 -20.82
N ALA A 228 20.41 2.43 -21.15
CA ALA A 228 20.01 1.43 -20.16
C ALA A 228 21.11 1.09 -19.15
N ASN A 229 22.38 1.21 -19.55
CA ASN A 229 23.52 1.04 -18.63
C ASN A 229 23.77 2.29 -17.76
N LEU A 230 23.06 3.39 -18.03
CA LEU A 230 23.19 4.70 -17.40
C LEU A 230 21.88 5.12 -16.69
N CYS A 231 21.00 4.15 -16.40
CA CYS A 231 19.77 4.35 -15.62
C CYS A 231 19.94 3.89 -14.16
N ALA A 232 21.17 3.89 -13.62
CA ALA A 232 21.40 3.54 -12.23
C ALA A 232 21.13 4.77 -11.33
N ASP A 233 20.66 4.54 -10.10
CA ASP A 233 20.37 5.59 -9.11
C ASP A 233 21.55 6.51 -8.78
N ASP A 234 22.79 6.07 -9.04
CA ASP A 234 24.04 6.78 -8.80
C ASP A 234 24.67 7.32 -10.09
N SER A 235 23.98 7.23 -11.23
CA SER A 235 24.49 7.71 -12.51
C SER A 235 24.26 9.21 -12.73
N GLY A 236 25.22 9.89 -13.36
CA GLY A 236 25.15 11.33 -13.60
C GLY A 236 23.99 11.76 -14.50
N ILE A 237 23.72 10.95 -15.54
CA ILE A 237 22.59 11.19 -16.45
C ILE A 237 21.25 11.08 -15.71
N PHE A 238 21.08 10.04 -14.88
CA PHE A 238 19.85 9.89 -14.10
C PHE A 238 19.67 11.03 -13.10
N HIS A 239 20.74 11.45 -12.42
CA HIS A 239 20.71 12.61 -11.51
C HIS A 239 20.33 13.90 -12.23
N TYR A 240 20.83 14.12 -13.45
CA TYR A 240 20.45 15.27 -14.28
C TYR A 240 18.94 15.29 -14.52
N PHE A 241 18.37 14.17 -14.97
CA PHE A 241 16.93 14.06 -15.17
C PHE A 241 16.13 14.22 -13.86
N CYS A 242 16.65 13.71 -12.74
CA CYS A 242 16.01 13.88 -11.45
C CYS A 242 16.00 15.33 -10.95
N ASP A 243 17.04 16.10 -11.23
CA ASP A 243 17.13 17.52 -10.85
C ASP A 243 16.12 18.36 -11.64
N ILE A 244 16.09 18.21 -12.96
CA ILE A 244 15.20 19.01 -13.82
C ILE A 244 13.71 18.72 -13.60
N TYR A 245 13.35 17.53 -13.14
CA TYR A 245 11.97 17.10 -12.91
C TYR A 245 11.60 16.94 -11.43
N ASP A 246 12.45 17.35 -10.49
CA ASP A 246 12.23 17.16 -9.04
C ASP A 246 11.81 15.71 -8.70
N ALA A 247 12.54 14.73 -9.24
CA ALA A 247 12.26 13.31 -9.05
C ALA A 247 12.99 12.71 -7.83
N GLY A 248 13.97 13.44 -7.27
CA GLY A 248 14.74 13.07 -6.09
C GLY A 248 15.70 11.90 -6.33
N ALA A 249 17.00 12.17 -6.40
CA ALA A 249 18.02 11.13 -6.55
C ALA A 249 18.59 10.71 -5.18
N TYR A 250 18.48 9.44 -4.82
CA TYR A 250 18.73 8.97 -3.45
C TYR A 250 20.13 8.38 -3.23
N LYS A 251 20.82 7.91 -4.28
CA LYS A 251 22.17 7.37 -4.16
C LYS A 251 23.22 8.42 -4.49
N LYS A 252 24.33 8.38 -3.75
CA LYS A 252 25.46 9.29 -3.96
C LYS A 252 26.21 8.89 -5.24
N MET A 253 26.46 9.86 -6.12
CA MET A 253 27.33 9.69 -7.29
C MET A 253 28.80 9.52 -6.88
N ASP A 254 29.55 8.77 -7.69
CA ASP A 254 31.02 8.78 -7.65
C ASP A 254 31.58 10.00 -8.41
N LYS A 255 32.91 10.09 -8.51
CA LYS A 255 33.59 11.25 -9.12
C LYS A 255 33.22 11.41 -10.59
N ASP A 256 33.23 10.31 -11.36
CA ASP A 256 33.01 10.34 -12.79
C ASP A 256 31.54 10.70 -13.09
N ASN A 257 30.58 10.17 -12.33
CA ASN A 257 29.17 10.53 -12.47
C ASN A 257 28.87 11.96 -12.00
N THR A 258 29.59 12.47 -11.01
CA THR A 258 29.48 13.88 -10.60
C THR A 258 29.94 14.81 -11.73
N GLU A 259 31.07 14.51 -12.38
CA GLU A 259 31.56 15.29 -13.52
C GLU A 259 30.57 15.27 -14.70
N VAL A 260 29.96 14.12 -14.98
CA VAL A 260 28.90 14.00 -16.01
C VAL A 260 27.68 14.86 -15.66
N PHE A 261 27.20 14.79 -14.43
CA PHE A 261 26.07 15.58 -13.96
C PHE A 261 26.35 17.09 -14.05
N GLU A 262 27.50 17.54 -13.54
CA GLU A 262 27.91 18.95 -13.58
C GLU A 262 28.01 19.45 -15.02
N MET A 263 28.67 18.68 -15.90
CA MET A 263 28.79 19.01 -17.31
C MET A 263 27.41 19.15 -17.98
N MET A 264 26.49 18.21 -17.78
CA MET A 264 25.14 18.28 -18.37
C MET A 264 24.34 19.46 -17.83
N SER A 265 24.55 19.82 -16.56
CA SER A 265 23.88 20.95 -15.89
C SER A 265 24.34 22.33 -16.40
N GLU A 266 25.46 22.40 -17.12
CA GLU A 266 25.93 23.63 -17.78
C GLU A 266 25.21 23.91 -19.11
N TYR A 267 24.59 22.89 -19.71
CA TYR A 267 23.90 22.98 -21.00
C TYR A 267 22.39 23.15 -20.84
N ASP A 268 21.74 23.78 -21.82
CA ASP A 268 20.28 23.78 -21.87
C ASP A 268 19.72 22.40 -22.29
N LYS A 269 18.41 22.19 -22.09
CA LYS A 269 17.76 20.91 -22.40
C LYS A 269 17.92 20.51 -23.88
N GLU A 270 17.91 21.47 -24.80
CA GLU A 270 18.00 21.20 -26.25
C GLU A 270 19.42 20.76 -26.63
N GLU A 271 20.44 21.37 -26.03
CA GLU A 271 21.84 20.98 -26.18
C GLU A 271 22.09 19.58 -25.61
N VAL A 272 21.54 19.29 -24.43
CA VAL A 272 21.62 17.94 -23.83
C VAL A 272 20.94 16.89 -24.72
N ASP A 273 19.73 17.16 -25.23
CA ASP A 273 19.03 16.24 -26.14
C ASP A 273 19.85 15.95 -27.42
N LYS A 274 20.48 16.98 -28.00
CA LYS A 274 21.38 16.82 -29.16
C LYS A 274 22.59 15.94 -28.83
N CYS A 275 23.22 16.15 -27.68
CA CYS A 275 24.36 15.36 -27.21
C CYS A 275 23.96 13.89 -27.01
N LEU A 276 22.83 13.63 -26.37
CA LEU A 276 22.30 12.28 -26.17
C LEU A 276 21.99 11.60 -27.51
N LYS A 277 21.32 12.29 -28.44
CA LYS A 277 21.07 11.76 -29.80
C LYS A 277 22.35 11.45 -30.57
N GLN A 278 23.39 12.26 -30.43
CA GLN A 278 24.68 12.00 -31.07
C GLN A 278 25.37 10.78 -30.47
N PHE A 279 25.34 10.64 -29.14
CA PHE A 279 25.83 9.46 -28.44
C PHE A 279 25.16 8.18 -28.97
N LEU A 280 23.83 8.16 -29.07
CA LEU A 280 23.07 7.02 -29.60
C LEU A 280 23.49 6.64 -31.04
N LYS A 281 23.70 7.63 -31.90
CA LYS A 281 24.13 7.41 -33.29
C LYS A 281 25.51 6.76 -33.36
N ASN A 282 26.44 7.20 -32.50
CA ASN A 282 27.80 6.68 -32.48
C ASN A 282 27.84 5.25 -31.90
N SER A 283 27.10 4.96 -30.83
CA SER A 283 27.02 3.61 -30.26
C SER A 283 26.41 2.57 -31.21
N SER A 284 25.50 3.02 -32.09
CA SER A 284 24.90 2.16 -33.12
C SER A 284 25.86 1.83 -34.27
N GLN A 285 26.91 2.64 -34.48
CA GLN A 285 27.93 2.42 -35.52
C GLN A 285 29.04 1.46 -35.08
N GLU A 286 29.35 1.42 -33.78
CA GLU A 286 30.35 0.50 -33.20
C GLU A 286 29.84 -0.95 -33.02
N SER A 287 28.52 -1.15 -33.17
CA SER A 287 27.85 -2.45 -33.00
C SER A 287 27.61 -3.22 -34.31
N ASN A 288 28.07 -2.68 -35.46
CA ASN A 288 28.03 -3.31 -36.79
C ASN A 288 29.43 -3.65 -37.30
#